data_AF-A0A947GFI2-F1
#
_entry.id   AF-A0A947GFI2-F1
#
_cell.length_a   1.000
_cell.length_b   1.000
_cell.length_c   1.000
_cell.angle_alpha   90.00
_cell.angle_beta   90.00
_cell.angle_gamma   90.00
#
_symmetry.space_group_name_H-M   'P 1'
#
loop_
_entity.id
_entity.type
_entity.pdbx_description
1 polymer ?
#
loop_
_entity_poly.entity_id
_entity_poly.type
_entity_poly.pdbx_seq_one_letter_code
_entity_poly.pdbx_strand_id
1 'polypeptide(L)'
;MSISCGDDPLDETCTDGTCAQTCGGGDCSLDCQDAADCDGVCSGGGCDYVCDGEADCDVVCSGGDCDITCTGGSDCNVSCTGGGCDFDCTDNADCEGSCTGGDCTGNGFE
;
A
#
# COMPACT_ATOMS: atom_id res chain seq x y z
N MET A 1 -18.66 -1.36 8.48
CA MET A 1 -18.97 -2.60 7.76
C MET A 1 -17.65 -2.99 7.15
N SER A 2 -16.93 -3.94 7.73
CA SER A 2 -15.63 -4.37 7.22
C SER A 2 -15.90 -5.09 5.90
N ILE A 3 -15.57 -4.45 4.80
CA ILE A 3 -15.67 -5.04 3.47
C ILE A 3 -14.44 -5.93 3.37
N SER A 4 -14.65 -7.23 3.55
CA SER A 4 -13.69 -8.22 3.09
C SER A 4 -13.81 -8.24 1.56
N CYS A 5 -12.99 -7.42 0.91
CA CYS A 5 -12.73 -7.50 -0.52
C CYS A 5 -12.30 -8.93 -0.83
N GLY A 6 -13.05 -9.61 -1.68
CA GLY A 6 -12.93 -11.05 -1.79
C GLY A 6 -13.92 -11.69 -2.74
N ASP A 7 -13.76 -11.41 -4.03
CA ASP A 7 -14.23 -12.32 -5.09
C ASP A 7 -13.22 -12.51 -6.25
N ASP A 8 -12.07 -11.80 -6.29
CA ASP A 8 -10.98 -12.08 -7.24
C ASP A 8 -9.59 -11.87 -6.56
N PRO A 9 -8.62 -12.80 -6.68
CA PRO A 9 -7.51 -12.91 -5.71
C PRO A 9 -6.26 -12.04 -5.97
N LEU A 10 -6.28 -11.06 -6.88
CA LEU A 10 -5.04 -10.38 -7.31
C LEU A 10 -5.14 -8.86 -7.55
N ASP A 11 -6.34 -8.28 -7.62
CA ASP A 11 -6.53 -6.86 -7.98
C ASP A 11 -7.81 -6.33 -7.31
N GLU A 12 -7.67 -5.52 -6.26
CA GLU A 12 -8.78 -5.06 -5.41
C GLU A 12 -8.85 -3.53 -5.37
N THR A 13 -10.02 -2.97 -5.72
CA THR A 13 -10.28 -1.52 -5.62
C THR A 13 -11.23 -1.20 -4.48
N CYS A 14 -10.87 -0.24 -3.64
CA CYS A 14 -11.55 0.19 -2.43
C CYS A 14 -11.93 1.66 -2.52
N THR A 15 -13.24 1.95 -2.60
CA THR A 15 -13.74 3.32 -2.76
C THR A 15 -14.54 3.84 -1.56
N ASP A 16 -14.82 3.01 -0.56
CA ASP A 16 -15.50 3.41 0.69
C ASP A 16 -15.35 2.34 1.78
N GLY A 17 -15.15 2.79 3.02
CA GLY A 17 -15.06 1.94 4.20
C GLY A 17 -13.69 1.25 4.36
N THR A 18 -13.65 0.25 5.25
CA THR A 18 -12.40 -0.44 5.61
C THR A 18 -12.18 -1.70 4.77
N CYS A 19 -11.05 -1.74 4.07
CA CYS A 19 -10.50 -2.82 3.26
C CYS A 19 -9.27 -3.41 3.93
N ALA A 20 -9.13 -4.74 3.89
CA ALA A 20 -7.93 -5.42 4.36
C ALA A 20 -7.55 -6.55 3.40
N GLN A 21 -6.36 -6.47 2.80
CA GLN A 21 -5.81 -7.44 1.86
C GLN A 21 -4.56 -8.09 2.45
N THR A 22 -4.43 -9.42 2.31
CA THR A 22 -3.23 -10.14 2.75
C THR A 22 -2.71 -11.03 1.64
N CYS A 23 -1.54 -10.68 1.12
CA CYS A 23 -0.85 -11.34 0.03
C CYS A 23 0.30 -12.19 0.59
N GLY A 24 -0.06 -13.41 1.00
CA GLY A 24 0.92 -14.40 1.44
C GLY A 24 1.80 -14.95 0.31
N GLY A 25 1.31 -14.89 -0.94
CA GLY A 25 2.01 -15.39 -2.13
C GLY A 25 2.91 -14.37 -2.81
N GLY A 26 2.69 -13.07 -2.56
CA GLY A 26 3.28 -11.98 -3.37
C GLY A 26 2.38 -11.61 -4.55
N ASP A 27 2.85 -10.70 -5.39
CA ASP A 27 2.26 -10.37 -6.71
C ASP A 27 0.77 -10.00 -6.63
N CYS A 28 0.42 -9.07 -5.74
CA CYS A 28 -0.95 -8.59 -5.60
C CYS A 28 -1.05 -7.08 -5.75
N SER A 29 -2.22 -6.60 -6.17
CA SER A 29 -2.48 -5.19 -6.35
C SER A 29 -3.67 -4.74 -5.49
N LEU A 30 -3.52 -3.62 -4.79
CA LEU A 30 -4.56 -2.97 -3.99
C LEU A 30 -4.63 -1.49 -4.35
N ASP A 31 -5.83 -1.03 -4.70
CA ASP A 31 -6.10 0.34 -5.12
C ASP A 31 -7.13 0.96 -4.16
N CYS A 32 -6.71 1.95 -3.39
CA CYS A 32 -7.50 2.66 -2.39
C CYS A 32 -7.83 4.06 -2.87
N GLN A 33 -9.10 4.42 -2.86
CA GLN A 33 -9.61 5.69 -3.38
C GLN A 33 -10.60 6.33 -2.40
N ASP A 34 -10.94 7.58 -2.69
CA ASP A 34 -11.90 8.41 -1.96
C ASP A 34 -11.49 8.58 -0.49
N ALA A 35 -12.22 7.99 0.47
CA ALA A 35 -11.95 8.07 1.90
C ALA A 35 -12.03 6.67 2.53
N ALA A 36 -11.51 5.67 1.82
CA ALA A 36 -11.44 4.30 2.30
C ALA A 36 -10.24 4.11 3.23
N ASP A 37 -10.37 3.23 4.21
CA ASP A 37 -9.26 2.75 5.04
C ASP A 37 -8.74 1.43 4.43
N CYS A 38 -7.49 1.36 4.01
CA CYS A 38 -6.90 0.20 3.36
C CYS A 38 -5.72 -0.37 4.14
N ASP A 39 -5.83 -1.62 4.58
CA ASP A 39 -4.75 -2.38 5.25
C ASP A 39 -4.21 -3.46 4.31
N GLY A 40 -2.95 -3.32 3.88
CA GLY A 40 -2.31 -4.19 2.91
C GLY A 40 -1.11 -4.93 3.51
N VAL A 41 -1.13 -6.26 3.55
CA VAL A 41 0.00 -7.06 4.05
C VAL A 41 0.60 -7.91 2.94
N CYS A 42 1.79 -7.56 2.47
CA CYS A 42 2.55 -8.29 1.47
C CYS A 42 3.71 -9.06 2.10
N SER A 43 3.53 -10.38 2.25
CA SER A 43 4.58 -11.27 2.78
C SER A 43 5.42 -11.94 1.69
N GLY A 44 4.89 -12.10 0.47
CA GLY A 44 5.59 -12.76 -0.63
C GLY A 44 6.50 -11.85 -1.46
N GLY A 45 6.27 -10.53 -1.39
CA GLY A 45 6.97 -9.51 -2.18
C GLY A 45 6.33 -9.28 -3.55
N GLY A 46 6.75 -8.24 -4.27
CA GLY A 46 6.19 -7.93 -5.60
C GLY A 46 4.77 -7.39 -5.56
N CYS A 47 4.36 -6.69 -4.50
CA CYS A 47 2.99 -6.19 -4.38
C CYS A 47 2.90 -4.71 -4.77
N ASP A 48 1.81 -4.34 -5.43
CA ASP A 48 1.50 -2.99 -5.89
C ASP A 48 0.39 -2.37 -5.04
N TYR A 49 0.63 -1.21 -4.46
CA TYR A 49 -0.32 -0.48 -3.63
C TYR A 49 -0.50 0.94 -4.18
N VAL A 50 -1.74 1.33 -4.46
CA VAL A 50 -2.08 2.66 -4.94
C VAL A 50 -3.07 3.30 -3.97
N CYS A 51 -2.80 4.52 -3.54
CA CYS A 51 -3.65 5.29 -2.66
C CYS A 51 -3.88 6.68 -3.24
N ASP A 52 -5.15 7.04 -3.40
CA ASP A 52 -5.57 8.31 -3.99
C ASP A 52 -6.71 8.94 -3.18
N GLY A 53 -6.86 10.26 -3.32
CA GLY A 53 -7.89 11.03 -2.63
C GLY A 53 -7.54 11.31 -1.17
N GLU A 54 -8.53 11.17 -0.28
CA GLU A 54 -8.42 11.33 1.18
C GLU A 54 -8.41 9.94 1.87
N ALA A 55 -7.87 8.92 1.19
CA ALA A 55 -7.82 7.55 1.69
C ALA A 55 -6.68 7.36 2.71
N ASP A 56 -6.92 6.49 3.70
CA ASP A 56 -5.95 6.09 4.72
C ASP A 56 -5.38 4.72 4.34
N CYS A 57 -4.08 4.62 4.09
CA CYS A 57 -3.42 3.41 3.64
C CYS A 57 -2.32 2.96 4.59
N ASP A 58 -2.47 1.75 5.14
CA ASP A 58 -1.50 1.07 5.98
C ASP A 58 -0.95 -0.16 5.24
N VAL A 59 0.29 -0.08 4.74
CA VAL A 59 0.92 -1.10 3.90
C VAL A 59 2.13 -1.70 4.61
N VAL A 60 2.15 -3.02 4.77
CA VAL A 60 3.26 -3.79 5.34
C VAL A 60 3.87 -4.70 4.28
N CYS A 61 5.01 -4.29 3.73
CA CYS A 61 5.80 -5.09 2.81
C CYS A 61 6.94 -5.81 3.54
N SER A 62 6.68 -7.06 3.92
CA SER A 62 7.69 -7.93 4.55
C SER A 62 8.47 -8.77 3.55
N GLY A 63 7.90 -9.04 2.38
CA GLY A 63 8.54 -9.83 1.32
C GLY A 63 9.62 -9.07 0.53
N GLY A 64 9.50 -7.74 0.47
CA GLY A 64 10.36 -6.87 -0.34
C GLY A 64 9.81 -6.63 -1.74
N ASP A 65 10.48 -5.79 -2.52
CA ASP A 65 10.11 -5.49 -3.91
C ASP A 65 8.63 -5.04 -4.05
N CYS A 66 8.13 -4.20 -3.15
CA CYS A 66 6.77 -3.66 -3.25
C CYS A 66 6.79 -2.27 -3.87
N ASP A 67 5.82 -1.97 -4.71
CA ASP A 67 5.61 -0.67 -5.33
C ASP A 67 4.43 0.02 -4.64
N ILE A 68 4.66 1.20 -4.06
CA ILE A 68 3.65 1.98 -3.36
C ILE A 68 3.55 3.37 -3.98
N THR A 69 2.34 3.77 -4.37
CA THR A 69 2.05 5.08 -4.96
C THR A 69 0.96 5.77 -4.15
N CYS A 70 1.27 6.98 -3.65
CA CYS A 70 0.34 7.77 -2.84
C CYS A 70 0.13 9.17 -3.44
N THR A 71 -1.12 9.54 -3.63
CA THR A 71 -1.54 10.71 -4.39
C THR A 71 -2.83 11.34 -3.85
N GLY A 72 -3.17 12.55 -4.29
CA GLY A 72 -4.48 13.16 -4.00
C GLY A 72 -4.69 13.71 -2.59
N GLY A 73 -3.65 13.73 -1.74
CA GLY A 73 -3.76 14.11 -0.33
C GLY A 73 -4.01 12.95 0.63
N SER A 74 -3.77 11.71 0.17
CA SER A 74 -3.97 10.49 0.96
C SER A 74 -2.94 10.37 2.09
N ASP A 75 -3.32 9.71 3.17
CA ASP A 75 -2.44 9.35 4.27
C ASP A 75 -1.86 7.95 4.04
N CYS A 76 -0.55 7.84 3.84
CA CYS A 76 0.13 6.59 3.51
C CYS A 76 1.18 6.20 4.53
N ASN A 77 0.92 5.15 5.30
CA ASN A 77 1.85 4.51 6.21
C ASN A 77 2.42 3.25 5.57
N VAL A 78 3.72 3.26 5.26
CA VAL A 78 4.39 2.15 4.56
C VAL A 78 5.50 1.58 5.42
N SER A 79 5.42 0.28 5.70
CA SER A 79 6.46 -0.48 6.41
C SER A 79 7.12 -1.49 5.47
N CYS A 80 8.26 -1.11 4.90
CA CYS A 80 9.09 -1.98 4.08
C CYS A 80 10.21 -2.62 4.91
N THR A 81 9.97 -3.85 5.37
CA THR A 81 10.98 -4.61 6.14
C THR A 81 11.79 -5.58 5.28
N GLY A 82 11.25 -6.01 4.13
CA GLY A 82 11.92 -6.92 3.19
C GLY A 82 13.01 -6.26 2.34
N GLY A 83 12.91 -4.95 2.09
CA GLY A 83 13.82 -4.18 1.26
C GLY A 83 13.42 -4.15 -0.21
N GLY A 84 14.05 -3.28 -1.00
CA GLY A 84 13.72 -3.15 -2.44
C GLY A 84 12.36 -2.51 -2.74
N CYS A 85 11.72 -1.87 -1.77
CA CYS A 85 10.42 -1.23 -2.01
C CYS A 85 10.59 0.12 -2.70
N ASP A 86 9.70 0.42 -3.65
CA ASP A 86 9.57 1.73 -4.26
C ASP A 86 8.39 2.47 -3.64
N PHE A 87 8.60 3.71 -3.18
CA PHE A 87 7.55 4.52 -2.58
C PHE A 87 7.49 5.91 -3.20
N ASP A 88 6.57 6.06 -4.14
CA ASP A 88 6.24 7.32 -4.79
C ASP A 88 5.15 8.06 -4.01
N CYS A 89 5.47 9.28 -3.59
CA CYS A 89 4.55 10.15 -2.88
C CYS A 89 4.38 11.47 -3.62
N THR A 90 3.21 11.72 -4.22
CA THR A 90 2.96 12.94 -5.00
C THR A 90 1.63 13.61 -4.62
N ASP A 91 1.32 14.73 -5.29
CA ASP A 91 0.05 15.46 -5.10
C ASP A 91 -0.31 15.81 -3.65
N ASN A 92 0.70 16.22 -2.86
CA ASN A 92 0.51 16.63 -1.46
C ASN A 92 -0.04 15.54 -0.53
N ALA A 93 0.14 14.26 -0.88
CA ALA A 93 -0.11 13.14 0.05
C ALA A 93 0.81 13.23 1.28
N ASP A 94 0.30 12.76 2.42
CA ASP A 94 1.03 12.62 3.67
C ASP A 94 1.60 11.20 3.71
N CYS A 95 2.93 11.09 3.61
CA CYS A 95 3.60 9.80 3.41
C CYS A 95 4.58 9.52 4.54
N GLU A 96 4.31 8.47 5.31
CA GLU A 96 5.18 7.98 6.38
C GLU A 96 5.74 6.60 6.01
N GLY A 97 6.88 6.61 5.33
CA GLY A 97 7.57 5.40 4.90
C GLY A 97 8.72 5.01 5.81
N SER A 98 8.70 3.78 6.31
CA SER A 98 9.81 3.13 7.01
C SER A 98 10.44 2.04 6.15
N CYS A 99 11.71 2.21 5.78
CA CYS A 99 12.51 1.19 5.10
C CYS A 99 13.60 0.64 6.02
N THR A 100 13.43 -0.59 6.52
CA THR A 100 14.47 -1.28 7.32
C THR A 100 15.23 -2.33 6.54
N GLY A 101 14.65 -2.86 5.45
CA GLY A 101 15.26 -3.94 4.66
C GLY A 101 16.45 -3.48 3.79
N GLY A 102 16.54 -2.19 3.49
CA GLY A 102 17.54 -1.63 2.56
C GLY A 102 17.03 -1.59 1.11
N ASP A 103 17.80 -0.93 0.25
CA ASP A 103 17.51 -0.84 -1.20
C ASP A 103 16.13 -0.25 -1.56
N CYS A 104 15.49 0.49 -0.65
CA CYS A 104 14.25 1.18 -0.96
C CYS A 104 14.51 2.46 -1.78
N THR A 105 13.61 2.74 -2.71
CA THR A 105 13.65 3.87 -3.63
C THR A 105 12.36 4.67 -3.55
N GLY A 106 12.35 5.89 -4.08
CA GLY A 106 11.21 6.78 -3.99
C GLY A 106 11.35 7.84 -2.89
N ASN A 107 10.36 8.72 -2.81
CA ASN A 107 10.40 9.95 -2.04
C ASN A 107 9.46 9.97 -0.82
N GLY A 108 8.73 8.89 -0.56
CA GLY A 108 7.89 8.74 0.64
C GLY A 108 8.61 8.18 1.88
N PHE A 109 9.89 7.79 1.76
CA PHE A 109 10.72 7.36 2.90
C PHE A 109 11.44 8.57 3.51
N GLU A 110 10.90 9.13 4.61
CA GLU A 110 11.45 10.30 5.32
C GLU A 110 12.44 9.97 6.46
#